data_AF-A0A7K4T998-F1
#
_entry.id   AF-A0A7K4T998-F1
#
_cell.length_a   1.000
_cell.length_b   1.000
_cell.length_c   1.000
_cell.angle_alpha   90.00
_cell.angle_beta   90.00
_cell.angle_gamma   90.00
#
_symmetry.space_group_name_H-M   'P 1'
#
loop_
_entity.id
_entity.type
_entity.pdbx_description
1 polymer ?
#
loop_
_entity_poly.entity_id
_entity_poly.type
_entity_poly.pdbx_seq_one_letter_code
_entity_poly.pdbx_strand_id
1 'polypeptide(L)'
;FSCEWAQAYFRFGEPYSDLAYALEAEKGGTRPILMAVQAHIIKYLLFIRNTEHTHLERLCRTSRREQGEALAAALADTLWAAGGGGRAVICLLTPALQLTPSGDYKPDNFTERIQLFEFSKKAAAQEFIFDHIKCFKCEGSHGVILFLYSLLFSRTLER
;
A
#
# COMPACT_ATOMS: atom_id res chain seq x y z
N PHE A 1 -9.14 15.25 0.55
CA PHE A 1 -8.04 14.94 1.49
C PHE A 1 -7.27 16.22 1.83
N SER A 2 -6.64 16.31 3.01
CA SER A 2 -5.76 17.47 3.32
C SER A 2 -4.44 17.39 2.54
N CYS A 3 -3.64 18.46 2.54
CA CYS A 3 -2.32 18.47 1.91
C CYS A 3 -1.42 17.35 2.45
N GLU A 4 -1.44 17.13 3.77
CA GLU A 4 -0.70 16.05 4.44
C GLU A 4 -1.06 14.67 3.86
N TRP A 5 -2.36 14.40 3.70
CA TRP A 5 -2.82 13.14 3.13
C TRP A 5 -2.44 12.99 1.66
N ALA A 6 -2.54 14.08 0.89
CA ALA A 6 -2.16 14.08 -0.52
C ALA A 6 -0.65 13.78 -0.68
N GLN A 7 0.20 14.25 0.23
CA GLN A 7 1.63 13.99 0.17
C GLN A 7 2.04 12.64 0.79
N ALA A 8 1.14 11.90 1.42
CA ALA A 8 1.47 10.68 2.14
C ALA A 8 1.63 9.46 1.22
N TYR A 9 2.74 8.75 1.40
CA TYR A 9 3.09 7.49 0.74
C TYR A 9 3.89 6.61 1.71
N PHE A 10 4.09 5.34 1.36
CA PHE A 10 4.83 4.39 2.18
C PHE A 10 6.34 4.58 2.00
N ARG A 11 6.88 5.62 2.63
CA ARG A 11 8.31 5.92 2.60
C ARG A 11 9.07 5.03 3.58
N PHE A 12 10.10 4.33 3.12
CA PHE A 12 11.02 3.59 3.99
C PHE A 12 12.26 4.42 4.31
N GLY A 13 12.92 4.08 5.42
CA GLY A 13 14.27 4.55 5.70
C GLY A 13 15.31 4.09 4.67
N GLU A 14 16.53 4.62 4.80
CA GLU A 14 17.63 4.34 3.88
C GLU A 14 17.90 2.83 3.76
N PRO A 15 17.92 2.26 2.53
CA PRO A 15 18.25 0.85 2.33
C PRO A 15 19.58 0.46 2.97
N TYR A 16 19.68 -0.79 3.41
CA TYR A 16 20.86 -1.33 4.09
C TYR A 16 21.23 -0.69 5.44
N SER A 17 20.42 0.23 5.98
CA SER A 17 20.54 0.73 7.35
C SER A 17 19.85 -0.20 8.38
N ASP A 18 20.08 0.05 9.66
CA ASP A 18 19.44 -0.70 10.75
C ASP A 18 17.92 -0.50 10.79
N LEU A 19 17.44 0.64 10.29
CA LEU A 19 16.02 0.99 10.20
C LEU A 19 15.46 0.89 8.77
N ALA A 20 16.15 0.17 7.87
CA ALA A 20 15.71 0.03 6.48
C ALA A 20 14.33 -0.63 6.34
N TYR A 21 13.88 -1.39 7.34
CA TYR A 21 12.54 -1.99 7.38
C TYR A 21 11.44 -1.04 7.88
N ALA A 22 11.81 0.11 8.44
CA ALA A 22 10.88 1.04 9.07
C ALA A 22 10.31 2.02 8.06
N LEU A 23 9.00 2.24 8.13
CA LEU A 23 8.33 3.34 7.46
C LEU A 23 8.59 4.65 8.21
N GLU A 24 8.97 5.67 7.46
CA GLU A 24 9.00 7.04 7.95
C GLU A 24 7.56 7.51 8.15
N ALA A 25 7.22 7.88 9.39
CA ALA A 25 5.89 8.33 9.74
C ALA A 25 5.98 9.63 10.54
N GLU A 26 5.81 10.74 9.83
CA GLU A 26 5.74 12.06 10.44
C GLU A 26 4.53 12.18 11.39
N LYS A 27 4.54 13.24 12.21
CA LYS A 27 3.38 13.57 13.03
C LYS A 27 2.26 14.03 12.10
N GLY A 28 1.18 13.26 12.01
CA GLY A 28 0.11 13.56 11.09
C GLY A 28 -1.06 12.57 11.17
N GLY A 29 -2.17 12.91 10.52
CA GLY A 29 -3.39 12.10 10.45
C GLY A 29 -3.21 10.76 9.73
N THR A 30 -2.16 10.60 8.92
CA THR A 30 -1.87 9.36 8.17
C THR A 30 -1.06 8.33 8.96
N ARG A 31 -0.42 8.74 10.06
CA ARG A 31 0.46 7.89 10.88
C ARG A 31 -0.20 6.57 11.35
N PRO A 32 -1.47 6.54 11.80
CA PRO A 32 -2.10 5.28 12.20
C PRO A 32 -2.13 4.22 11.08
N ILE A 33 -2.36 4.64 9.82
CA ILE A 33 -2.36 3.74 8.67
C ILE A 33 -0.95 3.22 8.40
N LEU A 34 0.05 4.12 8.42
CA LEU A 34 1.45 3.74 8.24
C LEU A 34 1.91 2.73 9.30
N MET A 35 1.55 2.94 10.57
CA MET A 35 1.92 2.03 11.66
C MET A 35 1.18 0.70 11.61
N ALA A 36 -0.07 0.67 11.15
CA ALA A 36 -0.78 -0.58 10.89
C ALA A 36 -0.07 -1.41 9.81
N VAL A 37 0.31 -0.78 8.69
CA VAL A 37 1.06 -1.45 7.62
C VAL A 37 2.47 -1.83 8.10
N GLN A 38 3.13 -1.01 8.91
CA GLN A 38 4.44 -1.32 9.51
C GLN A 38 4.43 -2.64 10.28
N ALA A 39 3.38 -2.91 11.05
CA ALA A 39 3.25 -4.17 11.78
C ALA A 39 3.20 -5.38 10.83
N HIS A 40 2.51 -5.24 9.70
CA HIS A 40 2.44 -6.27 8.67
C HIS A 40 3.78 -6.46 7.94
N ILE A 41 4.52 -5.38 7.69
CA ILE A 41 5.89 -5.43 7.14
C ILE A 41 6.82 -6.21 8.07
N ILE A 42 6.83 -5.87 9.37
CA ILE A 42 7.65 -6.55 10.37
C ILE A 42 7.27 -8.03 10.46
N LYS A 43 5.97 -8.35 10.46
CA LYS A 43 5.48 -9.73 10.44
C LYS A 43 6.00 -10.49 9.22
N TYR A 44 5.92 -9.89 8.03
CA TYR A 44 6.41 -10.53 6.81
C TYR A 44 7.91 -10.81 6.86
N LEU A 45 8.70 -9.81 7.25
CA LEU A 45 10.16 -9.90 7.31
C LEU A 45 10.65 -10.94 8.34
N LEU A 46 10.00 -11.01 9.49
CA LEU A 46 10.38 -11.94 10.56
C LEU A 46 9.92 -13.38 10.29
N PHE A 47 8.69 -13.57 9.81
CA PHE A 47 8.04 -14.88 9.88
C PHE A 47 7.63 -15.49 8.53
N ILE A 48 7.47 -14.68 7.48
CA ILE A 48 6.88 -15.15 6.22
C ILE A 48 7.94 -15.32 5.13
N ARG A 49 8.82 -14.32 4.97
CA ARG A 49 9.83 -14.40 3.90
C ARG A 49 10.80 -15.55 4.14
N ASN A 50 11.20 -16.20 3.05
CA ASN A 50 12.22 -17.23 3.09
C ASN A 50 13.60 -16.59 2.92
N THR A 51 14.47 -16.75 3.91
CA THR A 51 15.85 -16.24 3.90
C THR A 51 16.68 -16.98 4.94
N GLU A 52 17.98 -17.09 4.67
CA GLU A 52 19.01 -17.70 5.51
C GLU A 52 19.28 -16.94 6.84
N HIS A 53 18.78 -15.71 7.00
CA HIS A 53 19.05 -14.88 8.19
C HIS A 53 18.21 -15.30 9.39
N THR A 54 18.80 -15.22 10.59
CA THR A 54 18.14 -15.62 11.84
C THR A 54 17.45 -14.43 12.52
N HIS A 55 16.22 -14.63 13.00
CA HIS A 55 15.47 -13.70 13.86
C HIS A 55 15.54 -12.21 13.46
N LEU A 56 16.13 -11.35 14.32
CA LEU A 56 16.14 -9.89 14.18
C LEU A 56 17.05 -9.38 13.05
N GLU A 57 18.04 -10.17 12.62
CA GLU A 57 18.90 -9.82 11.47
C GLU A 57 18.07 -9.66 10.19
N ARG A 58 16.89 -10.28 10.13
CA ARG A 58 15.96 -10.14 9.01
C ARG A 58 15.33 -8.75 8.89
N LEU A 59 15.35 -7.96 9.95
CA LEU A 59 14.86 -6.57 9.93
C LEU A 59 15.96 -5.61 9.49
N CYS A 60 17.21 -5.90 9.87
CA CYS A 60 18.32 -5.04 9.58
C CYS A 60 18.73 -5.14 8.11
N ARG A 61 19.26 -4.03 7.60
CA ARG A 61 19.94 -3.95 6.30
C ARG A 61 19.12 -4.45 5.11
N THR A 62 17.79 -4.31 5.16
CA THR A 62 16.93 -4.69 4.04
C THR A 62 17.25 -3.84 2.81
N SER A 63 17.38 -4.51 1.67
CA SER A 63 17.59 -3.90 0.37
C SER A 63 16.33 -3.17 -0.11
N ARG A 64 16.50 -2.28 -1.09
CA ARG A 64 15.39 -1.58 -1.75
C ARG A 64 14.35 -2.54 -2.33
N ARG A 65 14.79 -3.71 -2.80
CA ARG A 65 13.94 -4.78 -3.33
C ARG A 65 13.14 -5.43 -2.21
N GLU A 66 13.80 -5.86 -1.14
CA GLU A 66 13.13 -6.48 0.02
C GLU A 66 12.13 -5.53 0.69
N GLN A 67 12.41 -4.23 0.75
CA GLN A 67 11.43 -3.22 1.19
C GLN A 67 10.17 -3.24 0.31
N GLY A 68 10.34 -3.34 -1.02
CA GLY A 68 9.23 -3.41 -1.97
C GLY A 68 8.44 -4.71 -1.81
N GLU A 69 9.11 -5.85 -1.67
CA GLU A 69 8.48 -7.16 -1.47
C GLU A 69 7.70 -7.20 -0.15
N ALA A 70 8.28 -6.67 0.93
CA ALA A 70 7.64 -6.61 2.24
C ALA A 70 6.43 -5.68 2.26
N LEU A 71 6.52 -4.52 1.59
CA LEU A 71 5.38 -3.62 1.43
C LEU A 71 4.29 -4.30 0.60
N ALA A 72 4.61 -4.88 -0.56
CA ALA A 72 3.64 -5.55 -1.41
C ALA A 72 2.91 -6.68 -0.69
N ALA A 73 3.64 -7.51 0.05
CA ALA A 73 3.05 -8.55 0.89
C ALA A 73 2.16 -7.96 2.00
N ALA A 74 2.62 -6.93 2.70
CA ALA A 74 1.84 -6.27 3.75
C ALA A 74 0.52 -5.67 3.22
N LEU A 75 0.57 -4.97 2.09
CA LEU A 75 -0.62 -4.39 1.46
C LEU A 75 -1.56 -5.49 0.95
N ALA A 76 -1.04 -6.51 0.27
CA ALA A 76 -1.84 -7.64 -0.22
C ALA A 76 -2.52 -8.40 0.92
N ASP A 77 -1.80 -8.71 2.00
CA ASP A 77 -2.35 -9.35 3.20
C ASP A 77 -3.51 -8.55 3.79
N THR A 78 -3.33 -7.21 3.89
CA THR A 78 -4.34 -6.33 4.49
C THR A 78 -5.58 -6.21 3.60
N LEU A 79 -5.40 -6.04 2.29
CA LEU A 79 -6.51 -5.97 1.33
C LEU A 79 -7.27 -7.30 1.24
N TRP A 80 -6.55 -8.42 1.25
CA TRP A 80 -7.15 -9.75 1.24
C TRP A 80 -7.97 -10.02 2.50
N ALA A 81 -7.45 -9.61 3.66
CA ALA A 81 -8.19 -9.70 4.91
C ALA A 81 -9.43 -8.78 4.91
N ALA A 82 -9.33 -7.58 4.35
CA ALA A 82 -10.47 -6.67 4.21
C ALA A 82 -11.58 -7.28 3.33
N GLY A 83 -11.23 -7.98 2.25
CA GLY A 83 -12.17 -8.71 1.39
C GLY A 83 -12.56 -10.11 1.87
N GLY A 84 -12.49 -10.36 3.19
CA GLY A 84 -12.94 -11.63 3.80
C GLY A 84 -12.15 -12.86 3.38
N GLY A 85 -10.96 -12.68 2.79
CA GLY A 85 -10.12 -13.77 2.30
C GLY A 85 -10.54 -14.35 0.93
N GLY A 86 -11.46 -13.70 0.21
CA GLY A 86 -11.92 -14.14 -1.12
C GLY A 86 -11.58 -13.19 -2.26
N ARG A 87 -11.33 -11.91 -1.97
CA ARG A 87 -11.04 -10.87 -2.96
C ARG A 87 -10.09 -9.81 -2.44
N ALA A 88 -9.41 -9.15 -3.35
CA ALA A 88 -8.72 -7.88 -3.11
C ALA A 88 -8.95 -6.95 -4.30
N VAL A 89 -9.18 -5.66 -4.02
CA VAL A 89 -9.27 -4.59 -5.01
C VAL A 89 -8.11 -3.65 -4.81
N ILE A 90 -7.38 -3.34 -5.88
CA ILE A 90 -6.25 -2.44 -5.87
C ILE A 90 -6.58 -1.23 -6.74
N CYS A 91 -6.42 -0.04 -6.17
CA CYS A 91 -6.65 1.24 -6.83
C CYS A 91 -5.32 1.84 -7.28
N LEU A 92 -5.22 2.21 -8.56
CA LEU A 92 -4.09 2.96 -9.11
C LEU A 92 -4.59 4.24 -9.79
N LEU A 93 -3.76 5.27 -9.82
CA LEU A 93 -4.04 6.46 -10.63
C LEU A 93 -3.70 6.20 -12.10
N THR A 94 -4.59 6.63 -12.98
CA THR A 94 -4.38 6.65 -14.43
C THR A 94 -4.44 8.09 -14.97
N PRO A 95 -3.69 8.44 -16.02
CA PRO A 95 -3.78 9.76 -16.64
C PRO A 95 -5.16 10.07 -17.24
N ALA A 96 -5.92 9.04 -17.61
CA ALA A 96 -7.23 9.17 -18.25
C ALA A 96 -8.36 9.29 -17.22
N LEU A 97 -9.31 10.19 -17.47
CA LEU A 97 -10.54 10.29 -16.69
C LEU A 97 -11.38 9.02 -16.86
N GLN A 98 -11.61 8.30 -15.77
CA GLN A 98 -12.48 7.13 -15.66
C GLN A 98 -13.93 7.53 -15.34
N LEU A 99 -14.15 8.73 -14.81
CA LEU A 99 -15.47 9.26 -14.49
C LEU A 99 -15.69 10.57 -15.26
N THR A 100 -16.85 10.70 -15.90
CA THR A 100 -17.34 11.97 -16.43
C THR A 100 -18.06 12.70 -15.30
N PRO A 101 -17.60 13.89 -14.86
CA PRO A 101 -18.30 14.68 -13.85
C PRO A 101 -19.74 14.94 -14.31
N SER A 102 -20.73 14.57 -13.49
CA SER A 102 -22.15 14.83 -13.76
C SER A 102 -22.83 15.41 -12.52
N GLY A 103 -23.73 16.37 -12.72
CA GLY A 103 -24.50 17.00 -11.63
C GLY A 103 -23.64 17.89 -10.73
N ASP A 104 -23.92 17.86 -9.42
CA ASP A 104 -23.27 18.70 -8.40
C ASP A 104 -21.90 18.15 -7.93
N TYR A 105 -21.36 17.13 -8.60
CA TYR A 105 -20.05 16.58 -8.27
C TYR A 105 -18.96 17.63 -8.51
N LYS A 106 -18.27 18.02 -7.44
CA LYS A 106 -17.10 18.90 -7.54
C LYS A 106 -15.87 18.05 -7.81
N PRO A 107 -15.25 18.19 -9.00
CA PRO A 107 -14.11 17.36 -9.34
C PRO A 107 -12.93 17.63 -8.41
N ASP A 108 -12.29 16.56 -7.94
CA ASP A 108 -11.09 16.61 -7.10
C ASP A 108 -9.81 16.23 -7.85
N ASN A 109 -9.93 15.91 -9.15
CA ASN A 109 -8.85 15.45 -10.04
C ASN A 109 -8.13 14.19 -9.56
N PHE A 110 -8.68 13.51 -8.57
CA PHE A 110 -8.10 12.34 -7.96
C PHE A 110 -9.03 11.15 -8.19
N THR A 111 -10.26 11.23 -7.70
CA THR A 111 -11.23 10.15 -7.70
C THR A 111 -11.65 9.77 -9.12
N GLU A 112 -11.71 10.74 -10.03
CA GLU A 112 -12.04 10.53 -11.45
C GLU A 112 -10.94 9.80 -12.21
N ARG A 113 -9.75 9.68 -11.64
CA ARG A 113 -8.57 9.07 -12.25
C ARG A 113 -8.21 7.73 -11.59
N ILE A 114 -9.02 7.24 -10.66
CA ILE A 114 -8.78 5.94 -10.02
C ILE A 114 -9.26 4.82 -10.95
N GLN A 115 -8.37 3.88 -11.26
CA GLN A 115 -8.70 2.61 -11.90
C GLN A 115 -8.66 1.49 -10.86
N LEU A 116 -9.66 0.61 -10.90
CA LEU A 116 -9.82 -0.50 -9.98
C LEU A 116 -9.39 -1.80 -10.65
N PHE A 117 -8.59 -2.59 -9.94
CA PHE A 117 -8.14 -3.91 -10.36
C PHE A 117 -8.57 -4.94 -9.31
N GLU A 118 -9.44 -5.87 -9.70
CA GLU A 118 -9.96 -6.91 -8.81
C GLU A 118 -9.23 -8.23 -8.98
N PHE A 119 -8.91 -8.87 -7.86
CA PHE A 119 -8.17 -10.13 -7.81
C PHE A 119 -8.88 -11.13 -6.91
N SER A 120 -9.04 -12.36 -7.42
CA SER A 120 -9.57 -13.52 -6.69
C SER A 120 -8.47 -14.44 -6.13
N LYS A 121 -7.20 -14.04 -6.26
CA LYS A 121 -6.05 -14.75 -5.71
C LYS A 121 -5.10 -13.77 -5.03
N LYS A 122 -4.81 -14.00 -3.75
CA LYS A 122 -3.88 -13.19 -2.96
C LYS A 122 -2.49 -13.07 -3.61
N ALA A 123 -1.94 -14.16 -4.12
CA ALA A 123 -0.61 -14.16 -4.74
C ALA A 123 -0.54 -13.25 -5.97
N ALA A 124 -1.58 -13.27 -6.82
CA ALA A 124 -1.67 -12.38 -7.99
C ALA A 124 -1.83 -10.91 -7.59
N ALA A 125 -2.60 -10.63 -6.53
CA ALA A 125 -2.71 -9.29 -5.97
C ALA A 125 -1.35 -8.78 -5.44
N GLN A 126 -0.59 -9.61 -4.74
CA GLN A 126 0.73 -9.27 -4.24
C GLN A 126 1.72 -8.98 -5.38
N GLU A 127 1.76 -9.83 -6.40
CA GLU A 127 2.61 -9.65 -7.59
C GLU A 127 2.26 -8.32 -8.29
N PHE A 128 0.97 -8.05 -8.51
CA PHE A 128 0.53 -6.80 -9.11
C PHE A 128 0.93 -5.57 -8.30
N ILE A 129 0.80 -5.60 -6.97
CA ILE A 129 1.25 -4.49 -6.10
C ILE A 129 2.76 -4.31 -6.20
N PHE A 130 3.52 -5.40 -6.26
CA PHE A 130 4.97 -5.34 -6.38
C PHE A 130 5.42 -4.72 -7.71
N ASP A 131 4.78 -5.11 -8.82
CA ASP A 131 5.06 -4.53 -10.14
C ASP A 131 4.74 -3.02 -10.19
N HIS A 132 3.71 -2.60 -9.45
CA HIS A 132 3.28 -1.20 -9.35
C HIS A 132 3.73 -0.51 -8.07
N ILE A 133 4.78 -0.99 -7.41
CA ILE A 133 5.16 -0.53 -6.06
C ILE A 133 5.44 0.97 -5.99
N LYS A 134 5.88 1.57 -7.09
CA LYS A 134 6.12 3.02 -7.21
C LYS A 134 4.84 3.85 -6.93
N CYS A 135 3.66 3.33 -7.26
CA CYS A 135 2.38 3.97 -6.97
C CYS A 135 2.06 4.04 -5.47
N PHE A 136 2.79 3.29 -4.63
CA PHE A 136 2.63 3.30 -3.18
C PHE A 136 3.84 3.89 -2.45
N LYS A 137 5.03 3.84 -3.06
CA LYS A 137 6.32 4.13 -2.42
C LYS A 137 6.98 5.43 -2.86
N CYS A 138 6.57 6.01 -3.99
CA CYS A 138 7.20 7.22 -4.52
C CYS A 138 6.54 8.49 -4.00
N GLU A 139 7.32 9.55 -3.89
CA GLU A 139 6.83 10.89 -3.63
C GLU A 139 5.82 11.33 -4.70
N GLY A 140 4.74 11.98 -4.27
CA GLY A 140 3.64 12.41 -5.15
C GLY A 140 2.74 11.27 -5.65
N SER A 141 2.95 10.02 -5.22
CA SER A 141 2.11 8.88 -5.64
C SER A 141 0.74 8.82 -4.98
N HIS A 142 0.55 9.56 -3.87
CA HIS A 142 -0.66 9.50 -3.04
C HIS A 142 -0.94 8.08 -2.49
N GLY A 143 0.13 7.31 -2.26
CA GLY A 143 0.07 5.87 -1.96
C GLY A 143 -0.82 5.51 -0.77
N VAL A 144 -0.89 6.35 0.28
CA VAL A 144 -1.75 6.09 1.44
C VAL A 144 -3.24 6.25 1.09
N ILE A 145 -3.58 7.25 0.26
CA ILE A 145 -4.95 7.45 -0.22
C ILE A 145 -5.36 6.29 -1.15
N LEU A 146 -4.49 5.90 -2.09
CA LEU A 146 -4.74 4.77 -2.98
C LEU A 146 -4.97 3.47 -2.20
N PHE A 147 -4.17 3.24 -1.16
CA PHE A 147 -4.35 2.10 -0.27
C PHE A 147 -5.68 2.17 0.50
N LEU A 148 -6.08 3.35 0.97
CA LEU A 148 -7.37 3.53 1.66
C LEU A 148 -8.57 3.21 0.74
N TYR A 149 -8.55 3.69 -0.51
CA TYR A 149 -9.58 3.33 -1.49
C TYR A 149 -9.58 1.83 -1.79
N SER A 150 -8.38 1.24 -1.96
CA SER A 150 -8.22 -0.20 -2.16
C SER A 150 -8.87 -1.00 -1.02
N LEU A 151 -8.70 -0.57 0.23
CA LEU A 151 -9.34 -1.19 1.41
C LEU A 151 -10.87 -1.09 1.35
N LEU A 152 -11.40 0.11 1.05
CA LEU A 152 -12.84 0.35 0.95
C LEU A 152 -13.50 -0.55 -0.10
N PHE A 153 -12.90 -0.64 -1.29
CA PHE A 153 -13.44 -1.46 -2.37
C PHE A 153 -13.21 -2.97 -2.14
N SER A 154 -12.14 -3.36 -1.44
CA SER A 154 -11.91 -4.78 -1.09
C SER A 154 -12.97 -5.31 -0.12
N ARG A 155 -13.39 -4.50 0.85
CA ARG A 155 -14.36 -4.89 1.88
C ARG A 155 -15.79 -5.10 1.37
N THR A 156 -16.10 -4.55 0.20
CA THR A 156 -17.45 -4.36 -0.38
C THR A 156 -18.37 -3.50 0.51
N LEU A 157 -19.12 -2.58 -0.11
CA LEU A 157 -20.19 -1.82 0.57
C LEU A 157 -21.54 -2.56 0.52
N GLU A 158 -21.63 -3.60 -0.31
CA GLU A 158 -22.76 -4.52 -0.37
C GLU A 158 -22.54 -5.59 0.69
N ARG A 159 -23.54 -5.73 1.57
CA ARG A 159 -23.57 -6.64 2.72
C ARG A 159 -24.78 -7.54 2.62
#